data_AF-A0A539E2Q3-F1
#
_entry.id   AF-A0A539E2Q3-F1
#
_cell.length_a   1.000
_cell.length_b   1.000
_cell.length_c   1.000
_cell.angle_alpha   90.00
_cell.angle_beta   90.00
_cell.angle_gamma   90.00
#
_symmetry.space_group_name_H-M   'P 1'
#
loop_
_entity.id
_entity.type
_entity.pdbx_description
1 polymer ?
#
loop_
_entity_poly.entity_id
_entity_poly.type
_entity_poly.pdbx_seq_one_letter_code
_entity_poly.pdbx_strand_id
1 'polypeptide(L)'
;DALTKTDTFLGLFVIDPFTCDDCGVCVAKCPEAAIVVDPRFPVCHGHGCPLTSHRLAGVECTIWQERCPSCATTMWREAGSPSGAVESTCPKCDAGRKVSCPKTRLLQIEHVS
;
A
#
# COMPACT_ATOMS: atom_id res chain seq x y z
N ASP A 1 -1.15 -7.24 7.60
CA ASP A 1 -2.51 -7.54 7.10
C ASP A 1 -3.32 -6.29 6.91
N ALA A 2 -3.79 -6.05 5.69
CA ALA A 2 -4.62 -4.91 5.30
C ALA A 2 -6.06 -4.97 5.80
N LEU A 3 -6.51 -6.19 6.12
CA LEU A 3 -7.82 -6.51 6.63
C LEU A 3 -7.65 -7.53 7.75
N THR A 4 -8.09 -7.18 8.95
CA THR A 4 -8.00 -8.06 10.11
C THR A 4 -9.40 -8.37 10.63
N LYS A 5 -9.71 -9.66 10.77
CA LYS A 5 -10.90 -10.11 11.50
C LYS A 5 -10.59 -10.03 13.00
N THR A 6 -11.47 -9.38 13.75
CA THR A 6 -11.44 -9.43 15.21
C THR A 6 -12.51 -10.40 15.70
N ASP A 7 -12.19 -11.24 16.70
CA ASP A 7 -13.11 -12.26 17.24
C ASP A 7 -14.14 -11.66 18.21
N THR A 8 -14.82 -10.61 17.77
CA THR A 8 -16.01 -10.08 18.43
C THR A 8 -17.24 -10.87 17.98
N PHE A 9 -18.26 -10.97 18.84
CA PHE A 9 -19.52 -11.68 18.56
C PHE A 9 -20.20 -11.24 17.25
N LEU A 10 -19.93 -10.01 16.79
CA LEU A 10 -20.47 -9.44 15.54
C LEU A 10 -19.52 -9.56 14.34
N GLY A 11 -18.31 -10.11 14.52
CA GLY A 11 -17.31 -10.20 13.45
C GLY A 11 -16.89 -8.83 12.93
N LEU A 12 -16.24 -8.02 13.77
CA LEU A 12 -15.70 -6.72 13.34
C LEU A 12 -14.49 -6.93 12.42
N PHE A 13 -14.57 -6.35 11.22
CA PHE A 13 -13.45 -6.22 10.29
C PHE A 13 -12.91 -4.80 10.34
N VAL A 14 -11.60 -4.67 10.48
CA VAL A 14 -10.91 -3.39 10.38
C VAL A 14 -10.12 -3.38 9.08
N ILE A 15 -10.40 -2.41 8.22
CA ILE A 15 -9.59 -2.09 7.05
C ILE A 15 -8.63 -1.00 7.49
N ASP A 16 -7.33 -1.31 7.48
CA ASP A 16 -6.32 -0.28 7.66
C ASP A 16 -6.07 0.39 6.30
N PRO A 17 -6.47 1.66 6.10
CA PRO A 17 -6.32 2.35 4.82
C PRO A 17 -4.85 2.51 4.41
N PHE A 18 -3.92 2.41 5.36
CA PHE A 18 -2.49 2.52 5.08
C PHE A 18 -1.92 1.23 4.51
N THR A 19 -2.49 0.08 4.82
CA THR A 19 -2.06 -1.22 4.30
C THR A 19 -2.98 -1.76 3.20
N CYS A 20 -4.12 -1.10 2.96
CA CYS A 20 -5.06 -1.37 1.88
C CYS A 20 -4.43 -1.20 0.48
N ASP A 21 -4.44 -2.29 -0.28
CA ASP A 21 -3.93 -2.34 -1.66
C ASP A 21 -4.98 -1.98 -2.72
N ASP A 22 -6.21 -1.74 -2.30
CA ASP A 22 -7.38 -1.52 -3.15
C ASP A 22 -7.77 -2.73 -4.02
N CYS A 23 -7.57 -3.96 -3.51
CA CYS A 23 -7.93 -5.20 -4.23
C CYS A 23 -9.44 -5.46 -4.36
N GLY A 24 -10.29 -4.74 -3.61
CA GLY A 24 -11.75 -4.87 -3.67
C GLY A 24 -12.33 -6.15 -3.05
N VAL A 25 -11.53 -7.04 -2.48
CA VAL A 25 -12.01 -8.31 -1.88
C VAL A 25 -13.07 -8.06 -0.80
N CYS A 26 -12.90 -7.01 0.01
CA CYS A 26 -13.85 -6.64 1.06
C CYS A 26 -15.22 -6.22 0.53
N VAL A 27 -15.30 -5.66 -0.68
CA VAL A 27 -16.56 -5.20 -1.29
C VAL A 27 -17.53 -6.37 -1.45
N ALA A 28 -17.06 -7.48 -2.04
CA ALA A 28 -17.87 -8.68 -2.23
C ALA A 28 -18.19 -9.44 -0.93
N LYS A 29 -17.49 -9.13 0.17
CA LYS A 29 -17.72 -9.74 1.49
C LYS A 29 -18.68 -8.94 2.36
N CYS A 30 -18.96 -7.69 2.02
CA CYS A 30 -19.85 -6.84 2.79
C CYS A 30 -21.32 -7.23 2.55
N PRO A 31 -22.04 -7.77 3.55
CA PRO A 31 -23.42 -8.23 3.34
C PRO A 31 -24.41 -7.08 3.11
N GLU A 32 -24.11 -5.89 3.65
CA GLU A 32 -24.97 -4.70 3.57
C GLU A 32 -24.58 -3.75 2.42
N ALA A 33 -23.64 -4.14 1.57
CA ALA A 33 -23.10 -3.31 0.49
C ALA A 33 -22.61 -1.90 0.95
N ALA A 34 -22.21 -1.78 2.22
CA ALA A 34 -21.74 -0.53 2.81
C ALA A 34 -20.31 -0.14 2.38
N ILE A 35 -19.53 -1.12 1.89
CA ILE A 35 -18.17 -0.91 1.37
C ILE A 35 -18.25 -0.86 -0.15
N VAL A 36 -17.78 0.25 -0.74
CA VAL A 36 -17.76 0.49 -2.19
C VAL A 36 -16.37 0.92 -2.64
N VAL A 37 -16.06 0.70 -3.92
CA VAL A 37 -14.81 1.19 -4.52
C VAL A 37 -14.91 2.71 -4.72
N ASP A 38 -13.92 3.46 -4.23
CA ASP A 38 -13.77 4.88 -4.55
C ASP A 38 -12.84 5.03 -5.77
N PRO A 39 -13.35 5.47 -6.94
CA PRO A 39 -12.54 5.60 -8.16
C PRO A 39 -11.44 6.65 -8.05
N ARG A 40 -11.43 7.47 -7.00
CA ARG A 40 -10.39 8.47 -6.71
C ARG A 40 -9.29 7.92 -5.83
N PHE A 41 -9.51 6.78 -5.16
CA PHE A 41 -8.50 6.17 -4.31
C PHE A 41 -7.34 5.66 -5.18
N PRO A 42 -6.08 5.88 -4.79
CA PRO A 42 -4.99 5.41 -5.63
C PRO A 42 -4.94 3.89 -5.59
N VAL A 43 -4.75 3.30 -6.76
CA VAL A 43 -4.61 1.86 -6.90
C VAL A 43 -3.13 1.48 -6.72
N CYS A 44 -2.85 0.42 -5.96
CA CYS A 44 -1.49 -0.15 -5.95
C CYS A 44 -1.17 -0.71 -7.33
N HIS A 45 -0.02 -0.35 -7.90
CA HIS A 45 0.31 -0.62 -9.31
C HIS A 45 -0.61 0.09 -10.33
N GLY A 46 -1.30 1.17 -9.94
CA GLY A 46 -2.15 1.99 -10.81
C GLY A 46 -2.04 3.50 -10.57
N HIS A 47 -2.90 4.29 -11.22
CA HIS A 47 -2.56 5.63 -11.72
C HIS A 47 -1.86 6.55 -10.70
N GLY A 48 -0.63 6.95 -11.04
CA GLY A 48 0.28 7.73 -10.19
C GLY A 48 1.43 6.90 -9.60
N CYS A 49 1.33 5.57 -9.55
CA CYS A 49 2.41 4.70 -9.06
C CYS A 49 3.61 4.69 -10.03
N PRO A 50 4.83 5.06 -9.58
CA PRO A 50 6.04 5.05 -10.43
C PRO A 50 6.38 3.67 -11.00
N LEU A 51 5.95 2.58 -10.34
CA LEU A 51 6.23 1.21 -10.75
C LEU A 51 5.56 0.82 -12.08
N THR A 52 4.64 1.63 -12.60
CA THR A 52 4.07 1.45 -13.95
C THR A 52 5.07 1.77 -15.08
N SER A 53 6.17 2.47 -14.79
CA SER A 53 7.20 2.82 -15.78
C SER A 53 8.16 1.66 -16.03
N HIS A 54 8.53 1.43 -17.30
CA HIS A 54 9.52 0.42 -17.70
C HIS A 54 10.87 0.52 -16.96
N ARG A 55 11.28 1.73 -16.53
CA ARG A 55 12.51 1.93 -15.72
C ARG A 55 12.51 1.23 -14.36
N LEU A 56 11.34 0.76 -13.90
CA LEU A 56 11.13 0.09 -12.63
C LEU A 56 10.48 -1.29 -12.83
N ALA A 57 10.58 -1.88 -14.03
CA ALA A 57 9.97 -3.18 -14.34
C ALA A 57 10.48 -4.33 -13.45
N GLY A 58 11.71 -4.21 -12.93
CA GLY A 58 12.29 -5.15 -11.97
C GLY A 58 12.07 -4.77 -10.51
N VAL A 59 11.16 -3.84 -10.19
CA VAL A 59 10.96 -3.36 -8.81
C VAL A 59 9.52 -3.54 -8.39
N GLU A 60 9.31 -4.12 -7.22
CA GLU A 60 8.02 -4.21 -6.54
C GLU A 60 8.01 -3.35 -5.26
N CYS A 61 6.83 -2.92 -4.82
CA CYS A 61 6.68 -2.30 -3.51
C CYS A 61 6.07 -3.29 -2.53
N THR A 62 6.32 -3.08 -1.25
CA THR A 62 5.77 -3.90 -0.16
C THR A 62 4.31 -3.61 0.15
N ILE A 63 3.62 -2.81 -0.68
CA ILE A 63 2.23 -2.41 -0.49
C ILE A 63 1.95 -2.00 0.97
N TRP A 64 2.79 -1.08 1.46
CA TRP A 64 2.77 -0.53 2.82
C TRP A 64 2.91 -1.53 3.98
N GLN A 65 3.09 -2.83 3.71
CA GLN A 65 3.42 -3.81 4.75
C GLN A 65 4.77 -3.50 5.39
N GLU A 66 5.67 -2.82 4.67
CA GLU A 66 6.94 -2.31 5.19
C GLU A 66 7.11 -0.83 4.83
N ARG A 67 7.51 0.00 5.81
CA ARG A 67 7.69 1.44 5.65
C ARG A 67 9.06 1.88 6.15
N CYS A 68 9.60 2.91 5.51
CA CYS A 68 10.81 3.54 5.99
C CYS A 68 10.58 4.21 7.35
N PRO A 69 11.35 3.87 8.40
CA PRO A 69 11.20 4.51 9.71
C PRO A 69 11.55 6.00 9.68
N SER A 70 12.38 6.45 8.73
CA SER A 70 12.83 7.83 8.64
C SER A 70 11.87 8.75 7.86
N CYS A 71 11.27 8.27 6.77
CA CYS A 71 10.44 9.10 5.89
C CYS A 71 9.06 8.53 5.56
N ALA A 72 8.68 7.40 6.18
CA ALA A 72 7.39 6.73 6.05
C ALA A 72 6.98 6.29 4.63
N THR A 73 7.86 6.42 3.62
CA THR A 73 7.59 5.88 2.28
C THR A 73 7.48 4.36 2.33
N THR A 74 6.65 3.79 1.45
CA THR A 74 6.62 2.34 1.21
C THR A 74 7.99 1.84 0.75
N MET A 75 8.47 0.75 1.34
CA MET A 75 9.72 0.10 0.94
C MET A 75 9.56 -0.65 -0.39
N TRP A 76 10.65 -0.76 -1.15
CA TRP A 76 10.69 -1.42 -2.46
C TRP A 76 11.71 -2.56 -2.44
N ARG A 77 11.52 -3.57 -3.30
CA ARG A 77 12.46 -4.67 -3.49
C ARG A 77 12.54 -5.08 -4.96
N GLU A 78 13.56 -5.85 -5.32
CA GLU A 78 13.71 -6.37 -6.67
C GLU A 78 12.64 -7.45 -6.94
N ALA A 79 11.97 -7.37 -8.08
CA ALA A 79 10.89 -8.26 -8.47
C ALA A 79 11.41 -9.70 -8.66
N GLY A 80 10.63 -10.68 -8.19
CA GLY A 80 11.01 -12.09 -8.27
C GLY A 80 12.03 -12.54 -7.21
N SER A 81 12.39 -11.65 -6.28
CA SER A 81 13.09 -12.02 -5.05
C SER A 81 12.24 -13.03 -4.26
N PRO A 82 12.79 -14.19 -3.84
CA PRO A 82 12.07 -15.11 -2.97
C PRO A 82 11.56 -14.36 -1.74
N SER A 83 10.32 -14.63 -1.33
CA SER A 83 9.76 -14.12 -0.08
C SER A 83 10.69 -14.51 1.07
N GLY A 84 11.49 -13.55 1.57
CA GLY A 84 12.46 -13.74 2.65
C GLY A 84 13.95 -13.63 2.29
N ALA A 85 14.34 -13.38 1.02
CA ALA A 85 15.76 -13.37 0.62
C ALA A 85 16.37 -11.99 0.29
N VAL A 86 15.57 -10.94 0.09
CA VAL A 86 16.10 -9.59 -0.23
C VAL A 86 15.40 -8.56 0.65
N GLU A 87 16.21 -7.87 1.45
CA GLU A 87 15.78 -6.80 2.35
C GLU A 87 15.16 -5.66 1.53
N SER A 88 13.96 -5.24 1.89
CA SER A 88 13.30 -4.11 1.22
C SER A 88 14.07 -2.82 1.52
N THR A 89 14.34 -2.01 0.49
CA THR A 89 15.07 -0.75 0.62
C THR A 89 14.13 0.45 0.50
N CYS A 90 14.45 1.51 1.23
CA CYS A 90 13.75 2.78 1.08
C CYS A 90 14.12 3.41 -0.27
N PRO A 91 13.15 3.65 -1.18
CA PRO A 91 13.44 4.28 -2.45
C PRO A 91 14.04 5.69 -2.30
N LYS A 92 13.78 6.39 -1.18
CA LYS A 92 14.32 7.73 -0.93
C LYS A 92 15.62 7.71 -0.15
N CYS A 93 15.57 7.19 1.07
CA CYS A 93 16.68 7.28 2.04
C CYS A 93 17.86 6.43 1.61
N ASP A 94 17.61 5.21 1.13
CA ASP A 94 18.67 4.24 0.87
C ASP A 94 19.09 4.28 -0.60
N ALA A 95 18.10 4.32 -1.50
CA ALA A 95 18.34 4.28 -2.95
C ALA A 95 18.42 5.65 -3.64
N GLY A 96 18.18 6.76 -2.91
CA GLY A 96 18.30 8.13 -3.46
C GLY A 96 17.38 8.43 -4.66
N ARG A 97 16.30 7.67 -4.87
CA ARG A 97 15.41 7.82 -6.02
C ARG A 97 14.56 9.08 -5.89
N LYS A 98 14.38 9.78 -7.01
CA LYS A 98 13.52 10.97 -7.11
C LYS A 98 12.03 10.66 -6.97
N VAL A 99 11.63 9.41 -7.19
CA VAL A 99 10.23 8.96 -7.16
C VAL A 99 10.04 7.94 -6.03
N SER A 100 8.87 7.99 -5.41
CA SER A 100 8.46 7.09 -4.34
C SER A 100 6.95 6.83 -4.44
N CYS A 101 6.42 6.01 -3.53
CA CYS A 101 4.98 5.77 -3.45
C CYS A 101 4.20 7.11 -3.31
N PRO A 102 3.28 7.45 -4.25
CA PRO A 102 2.51 8.68 -4.19
C PRO A 102 1.44 8.63 -3.09
N LYS A 103 0.95 7.43 -2.73
CA LYS A 103 0.03 7.21 -1.60
C LYS A 103 0.56 7.81 -0.30
N THR A 104 1.89 7.90 -0.14
CA THR A 104 2.52 8.47 1.07
C THR A 104 2.08 9.92 1.30
N ARG A 105 1.80 10.68 0.25
CA ARG A 105 1.35 12.08 0.38
C ARG A 105 -0.10 12.20 0.80
N LEU A 106 -0.96 11.25 0.44
CA LEU A 106 -2.37 11.29 0.84
C LEU A 106 -2.56 11.12 2.34
N LEU A 107 -1.60 10.49 3.01
CA LEU A 107 -1.62 10.32 4.45
C LEU A 107 -1.33 11.63 5.21
N GLN A 108 -0.75 12.62 4.54
CA GLN A 108 -0.39 13.90 5.15
C GLN A 108 -1.52 14.95 5.04
N ILE A 109 -2.58 14.65 4.28
CA ILE A 109 -3.67 15.61 4.01
C ILE A 109 -4.72 15.61 5.15
N GLU A 110 -4.79 14.56 5.98
CA GLU A 110 -5.74 14.51 7.11
C GLU A 110 -5.28 15.29 8.37
N HIS A 111 -4.12 15.95 8.34
CA HIS A 111 -3.62 16.80 9.43
C HIS A 111 -3.75 18.31 9.15
N VAL A 112 -4.62 18.70 8.22
CA VAL A 112 -5.01 20.11 8.06
C VAL A 112 -6.46 20.25 8.51
N SER A 113 -6.62 20.54 9.81
CA SER A 113 -7.82 21.16 10.40
C SER A 113 -7.60 22.67 10.51
#